data_AF-A0AAE0SMI6-F1
#
_entry.id   AF-A0AAE0SMI6-F1
#
_cell.length_a   1.000
_cell.length_b   1.000
_cell.length_c   1.000
_cell.angle_alpha   90.00
_cell.angle_beta   90.00
_cell.angle_gamma   90.00
#
_symmetry.space_group_name_H-M   'P 1'
#
loop_
_entity.id
_entity.type
_entity.pdbx_description
1 polymer ?
#
loop_
_entity_poly.entity_id
_entity_poly.type
_entity_poly.pdbx_seq_one_letter_code
_entity_poly.pdbx_strand_id
1 'polypeptide(L)'
;MKRFTYFRGVLDGFRSSVSNQPKSETEIEEALRSEDFHVSKTVRHGFPYQPTAIAYDPVQHLLAIGTKSGSLRILGQPGVDLHCQHDGDIAVLQILFLVNEGAMVTVCSDDSMHLWNFRQKIPEIVHTLKFQRERITHCHLPFQSKWLYVGTERGNVHVVNIETFCLSGYVINWNKAIEL
;
A
#
# COMPACT_ATOMS: atom_id res chain seq x y z
N MET A 1 4.48 -55.88 -84.98
CA MET A 1 4.92 -54.48 -84.75
C MET A 1 5.49 -54.40 -83.34
N LYS A 2 6.82 -54.28 -83.16
CA LYS A 2 7.54 -53.02 -82.80
C LYS A 2 6.94 -52.39 -81.52
N ARG A 3 7.58 -52.25 -80.34
CA ARG A 3 8.94 -51.80 -79.95
C ARG A 3 9.27 -52.27 -78.51
N PHE A 4 10.47 -52.80 -78.24
CA PHE A 4 11.62 -52.17 -77.52
C PHE A 4 11.33 -51.64 -76.09
N THR A 5 11.75 -52.36 -75.03
CA THR A 5 13.02 -52.23 -74.24
C THR A 5 13.00 -51.04 -73.27
N TYR A 6 13.21 -51.25 -71.96
CA TYR A 6 14.33 -50.65 -71.22
C TYR A 6 14.39 -51.12 -69.74
N PHE A 7 15.50 -51.78 -69.42
CA PHE A 7 16.30 -51.68 -68.18
C PHE A 7 15.67 -52.03 -66.82
N ARG A 8 15.99 -53.26 -66.43
CA ARG A 8 16.31 -53.74 -65.08
C ARG A 8 17.36 -52.80 -64.42
N GLY A 9 16.91 -51.75 -63.73
CA GLY A 9 17.69 -50.97 -62.76
C GLY A 9 17.49 -51.57 -61.38
N VAL A 10 18.41 -52.38 -60.85
CA VAL A 10 19.55 -51.94 -60.01
C VAL A 10 19.13 -50.99 -58.88
N LEU A 11 18.05 -51.27 -58.15
CA LEU A 11 17.74 -50.58 -56.88
C LEU A 11 17.07 -51.46 -55.82
N ASP A 12 17.20 -52.79 -55.89
CA ASP A 12 16.73 -53.71 -54.83
C ASP A 12 17.67 -53.77 -53.59
N GLY A 13 18.65 -52.85 -53.50
CA GLY A 13 19.71 -52.89 -52.49
C GLY A 13 19.75 -51.75 -51.48
N PHE A 14 18.83 -50.77 -51.52
CA PHE A 14 18.92 -49.56 -50.68
C PHE A 14 17.71 -49.29 -49.78
N ARG A 15 16.95 -50.32 -49.40
CA ARG A 15 15.78 -50.19 -48.50
C ARG A 15 15.95 -50.85 -47.12
N SER A 16 17.18 -51.09 -46.65
CA SER A 16 17.41 -51.79 -45.37
C SER A 16 18.11 -50.99 -44.28
N SER A 17 18.33 -49.68 -44.42
CA SER A 17 19.07 -48.92 -43.39
C SER A 17 18.43 -47.62 -42.92
N VAL A 18 17.11 -47.46 -43.05
CA VAL A 18 16.40 -46.44 -42.28
C VAL A 18 15.44 -47.19 -41.36
N SER A 19 15.97 -47.57 -40.20
CA SER A 19 15.11 -47.79 -39.05
C SER A 19 14.25 -46.54 -38.91
N ASN A 20 12.94 -46.68 -39.12
CA ASN A 20 11.96 -45.73 -38.58
C ASN A 20 12.08 -45.83 -37.06
N GLN A 21 13.12 -45.22 -36.49
CA GLN A 21 13.05 -44.80 -35.11
C GLN A 21 11.92 -43.79 -35.08
N PRO A 22 10.84 -44.03 -34.33
CA PRO A 22 9.95 -42.92 -34.01
C PRO A 22 10.88 -41.86 -33.43
N LYS A 23 10.90 -40.67 -34.05
CA LYS A 23 11.41 -39.50 -33.33
C LYS A 23 10.57 -39.48 -32.07
N SER A 24 11.14 -39.95 -30.97
CA SER A 24 10.63 -39.62 -29.66
C SER A 24 10.62 -38.10 -29.72
N GLU A 25 9.42 -37.52 -29.81
CA GLU A 25 9.25 -36.16 -29.32
C GLU A 25 9.96 -36.19 -27.98
N THR A 26 11.07 -35.46 -27.88
CA THR A 26 11.71 -35.23 -26.60
C THR A 26 10.62 -34.59 -25.79
N GLU A 27 9.89 -35.38 -25.02
CA GLU A 27 9.02 -34.91 -23.96
C GLU A 27 9.95 -34.04 -23.13
N ILE A 28 9.75 -32.74 -23.25
CA ILE A 28 10.45 -31.79 -22.41
C ILE A 28 9.96 -32.15 -21.02
N GLU A 29 10.78 -32.86 -20.25
CA GLU A 29 10.49 -33.16 -18.86
C GLU A 29 10.35 -31.81 -18.14
N GLU A 30 9.12 -31.46 -17.81
CA GLU A 30 8.82 -30.25 -17.05
C GLU A 30 9.38 -30.43 -15.63
N ALA A 31 10.63 -30.03 -15.44
CA ALA A 31 11.33 -30.13 -14.15
C ALA A 31 10.75 -29.18 -13.09
N LEU A 32 9.99 -28.16 -13.51
CA LEU A 32 9.37 -27.19 -12.63
C LEU A 32 8.04 -27.73 -12.10
N ARG A 33 7.91 -27.77 -10.78
CA ARG A 33 6.72 -28.19 -10.05
C ARG A 33 5.99 -26.98 -9.51
N SER A 34 4.70 -27.13 -9.20
CA SER A 34 3.90 -26.07 -8.57
C SER A 34 4.55 -25.52 -7.29
N GLU A 35 5.23 -26.38 -6.54
CA GLU A 35 5.98 -26.07 -5.32
C GLU A 35 7.22 -25.17 -5.56
N ASP A 36 7.73 -25.08 -6.79
CA ASP A 36 8.83 -24.17 -7.16
C ASP A 36 8.34 -22.74 -7.39
N PHE A 37 7.02 -22.52 -7.46
CA PHE A 37 6.43 -21.21 -7.72
C PHE A 37 5.82 -20.63 -6.43
N HIS A 38 6.40 -19.52 -5.99
CA HIS A 38 5.81 -18.70 -4.95
C HIS A 38 5.41 -17.33 -5.49
N VAL A 39 4.12 -17.01 -5.38
CA VAL A 39 3.64 -15.65 -5.61
C VAL A 39 4.05 -14.80 -4.42
N SER A 40 4.96 -13.85 -4.65
CA SER A 40 5.37 -12.87 -3.66
C SER A 40 5.17 -11.46 -4.21
N LYS A 41 4.74 -10.55 -3.34
CA LYS A 41 4.64 -9.14 -3.70
C LYS A 41 6.04 -8.53 -3.61
N THR A 42 6.58 -8.13 -4.75
CA THR A 42 7.96 -7.64 -4.85
C THR A 42 8.06 -6.15 -4.52
N VAL A 43 7.53 -5.29 -5.39
CA VAL A 43 7.65 -3.83 -5.27
C VAL A 43 6.35 -3.18 -5.69
N ARG A 44 5.97 -2.09 -5.02
CA ARG A 44 4.84 -1.25 -5.43
C ARG A 44 5.37 -0.11 -6.32
N HIS A 45 4.97 -0.10 -7.58
CA HIS A 45 5.33 0.96 -8.52
C HIS A 45 4.20 1.99 -8.66
N GLY A 46 4.57 3.19 -9.12
CA GLY A 46 3.61 4.25 -9.44
C GLY A 46 3.09 5.02 -8.23
N PHE A 47 1.97 5.70 -8.41
CA PHE A 47 1.31 6.50 -7.39
C PHE A 47 0.14 5.72 -6.76
N PRO A 48 -0.16 5.86 -5.46
CA PRO A 48 -1.30 5.16 -4.85
C PRO A 48 -2.62 5.46 -5.56
N TYR A 49 -3.48 4.44 -5.72
CA TYR A 49 -4.80 4.61 -6.31
C TYR A 49 -5.75 5.35 -5.36
N GLN A 50 -6.53 6.32 -5.88
CA GLN A 50 -7.46 7.15 -5.12
C GLN A 50 -6.85 7.79 -3.85
N PRO A 51 -5.82 8.65 -4.02
CA PRO A 51 -5.27 9.42 -2.92
C PRO A 51 -6.33 10.36 -2.35
N THR A 52 -6.37 10.47 -1.02
CA THR A 52 -7.33 11.32 -0.30
C THR A 52 -6.64 12.29 0.65
N ALA A 53 -5.43 11.97 1.11
CA ALA A 53 -4.66 12.82 2.01
C ALA A 53 -3.17 12.80 1.66
N ILE A 54 -2.48 13.90 1.95
CA ILE A 54 -1.03 14.02 1.83
C ILE A 54 -0.49 14.85 2.98
N ALA A 55 0.69 14.51 3.48
CA ALA A 55 1.42 15.30 4.46
C ALA A 55 2.92 15.20 4.21
N TYR A 56 3.67 16.19 4.69
CA TYR A 56 5.12 16.24 4.55
C TYR A 56 5.78 16.59 5.89
N ASP A 57 6.78 15.80 6.28
CA ASP A 57 7.71 16.15 7.35
C ASP A 57 8.89 16.92 6.74
N PRO A 58 9.01 18.24 7.00
CA PRO A 58 10.05 19.07 6.40
C PRO A 58 11.45 18.80 6.97
N VAL A 59 11.57 18.16 8.14
CA VAL A 59 12.87 17.88 8.78
C VAL A 59 13.40 16.54 8.32
N GLN A 60 12.55 15.51 8.28
CA GLN A 60 12.93 14.16 7.85
C GLN A 60 12.81 13.95 6.34
N HIS A 61 12.25 14.93 5.63
CA HIS A 61 11.96 14.87 4.19
C HIS A 61 11.10 13.66 3.80
N LEU A 62 10.08 13.37 4.63
CA LEU A 62 9.16 12.26 4.42
C LEU A 62 7.82 12.76 3.88
N LEU A 63 7.33 12.12 2.83
CA LEU A 63 6.03 12.37 2.23
C LEU A 63 5.10 11.20 2.54
N ALA A 64 4.01 11.44 3.27
CA ALA A 64 2.97 10.45 3.49
C ALA A 64 1.78 10.70 2.57
N ILE A 65 1.27 9.64 1.93
CA ILE A 65 0.10 9.66 1.06
C ILE A 65 -0.89 8.63 1.60
N GLY A 66 -2.11 9.09 1.90
CA GLY A 66 -3.22 8.25 2.34
C GLY A 66 -4.25 8.07 1.23
N THR A 67 -4.92 6.93 1.20
CA THR A 67 -5.91 6.59 0.16
C THR A 67 -7.32 6.39 0.72
N LYS A 68 -8.29 6.33 -0.20
CA LYS A 68 -9.68 5.99 0.10
C LYS A 68 -9.85 4.58 0.70
N SER A 69 -8.92 3.67 0.45
CA SER A 69 -8.96 2.29 0.95
C SER A 69 -8.19 2.10 2.26
N GLY A 70 -7.76 3.16 2.94
CA GLY A 70 -6.99 3.05 4.19
C GLY A 70 -5.51 2.71 4.01
N SER A 71 -5.01 2.70 2.78
CA SER A 71 -3.59 2.50 2.51
C SER A 71 -2.82 3.78 2.81
N LEU A 72 -1.65 3.64 3.43
CA LEU A 72 -0.68 4.70 3.63
C LEU A 72 0.64 4.33 2.98
N ARG A 73 1.18 5.26 2.19
CA ARG A 73 2.52 5.15 1.62
C ARG A 73 3.39 6.28 2.12
N ILE A 74 4.54 5.95 2.68
CA ILE A 74 5.53 6.93 3.16
C ILE A 74 6.74 6.84 2.23
N LEU A 75 7.06 7.95 1.59
CA LEU A 75 8.16 8.11 0.64
C LEU A 75 9.20 9.08 1.21
N GLY A 76 10.46 8.94 0.82
CA GLY A 76 11.51 9.86 1.25
C GLY A 76 12.72 9.85 0.31
N GLN A 77 13.90 9.91 0.90
CA GLN A 77 15.17 9.74 0.18
C GLN A 77 15.25 8.37 -0.54
N PRO A 78 16.21 8.19 -1.48
CA PRO A 78 16.38 6.91 -2.18
C PRO A 78 16.41 5.71 -1.22
N GLY A 79 15.54 4.72 -1.47
CA GLY A 79 15.38 3.53 -0.61
C GLY A 79 14.32 3.65 0.48
N VAL A 80 13.73 4.83 0.71
CA VAL A 80 12.63 5.03 1.66
C VAL A 80 11.29 4.93 0.93
N ASP A 81 10.67 3.75 1.01
CA ASP A 81 9.31 3.47 0.55
C ASP A 81 8.65 2.46 1.50
N LEU A 82 7.76 2.97 2.36
CA LEU A 82 7.04 2.17 3.34
C LEU A 82 5.56 2.13 2.98
N HIS A 83 4.95 0.98 3.18
CA HIS A 83 3.51 0.79 3.00
C HIS A 83 2.88 0.28 4.29
N CYS A 84 1.86 1.01 4.74
CA CYS A 84 1.05 0.69 5.90
C CYS A 84 -0.42 0.60 5.47
N GLN A 85 -1.26 -0.01 6.29
CA GLN A 85 -2.67 -0.21 5.97
C GLN A 85 -3.48 -0.14 7.27
N HIS A 86 -4.55 0.65 7.24
CA HIS A 86 -5.57 0.61 8.29
C HIS A 86 -6.39 -0.68 8.18
N ASP A 87 -6.92 -1.13 9.32
CA ASP A 87 -7.85 -2.26 9.36
C ASP A 87 -9.16 -1.89 8.66
N GLY A 88 -9.43 -2.57 7.54
CA GLY A 88 -10.61 -2.33 6.71
C GLY A 88 -10.45 -1.22 5.67
N ASP A 89 -11.47 -1.08 4.82
CA ASP A 89 -11.52 -0.09 3.74
C ASP A 89 -12.01 1.26 4.25
N ILE A 90 -11.21 1.91 5.10
CA ILE A 90 -11.53 3.20 5.72
C ILE A 90 -10.68 4.30 5.10
N ALA A 91 -11.30 5.34 4.53
CA ALA A 91 -10.57 6.39 3.84
C ALA A 91 -9.74 7.24 4.82
N VAL A 92 -8.48 7.51 4.47
CA VAL A 92 -7.63 8.46 5.21
C VAL A 92 -7.98 9.88 4.77
N LEU A 93 -8.57 10.67 5.66
CA LEU A 93 -9.02 12.03 5.37
C LEU A 93 -7.95 13.08 5.65
N GLN A 94 -7.10 12.86 6.66
CA GLN A 94 -6.01 13.76 7.00
C GLN A 94 -4.81 13.00 7.55
N ILE A 95 -3.61 13.52 7.32
CA ILE A 95 -2.36 13.03 7.88
C ILE A 95 -1.66 14.22 8.54
N LEU A 96 -1.18 14.03 9.76
CA LEU A 96 -0.47 15.05 10.54
C LEU A 96 0.82 14.44 11.07
N PHE A 97 1.97 14.87 10.55
CA PHE A 97 3.24 14.45 11.12
C PHE A 97 3.46 15.06 12.50
N LEU A 98 3.95 14.24 13.43
CA LEU A 98 4.69 14.74 14.59
C LEU A 98 6.10 15.02 14.07
N VAL A 99 6.31 16.26 13.63
CA VAL A 99 7.48 16.67 12.85
C VAL A 99 8.78 16.29 13.57
N ASN A 100 9.65 15.56 12.87
CA ASN A 100 10.92 15.04 13.36
C ASN A 100 10.83 14.02 14.51
N GLU A 101 9.65 13.47 14.78
CA GLU A 101 9.50 12.48 15.86
C GLU A 101 9.45 11.05 15.33
N GLY A 102 9.29 10.81 14.03
CA GLY A 102 9.10 9.45 13.50
C GLY A 102 7.72 8.88 13.85
N ALA A 103 6.72 9.76 13.97
CA ALA A 103 5.34 9.42 14.24
C ALA A 103 4.39 10.34 13.45
N MET A 104 3.17 9.90 13.23
CA MET A 104 2.12 10.69 12.58
C MET A 104 0.75 10.29 13.09
N VAL A 105 -0.20 11.22 13.02
CA VAL A 105 -1.62 10.96 13.26
C VAL A 105 -2.33 10.87 11.92
N THR A 106 -3.16 9.85 11.74
CA THR A 106 -4.11 9.77 10.63
C THR A 106 -5.52 9.96 11.15
N VAL A 107 -6.34 10.68 10.38
CA VAL A 107 -7.77 10.88 10.65
C VAL A 107 -8.53 10.18 9.55
N CYS A 108 -9.48 9.33 9.93
CA CYS A 108 -10.16 8.41 9.03
C CYS A 108 -11.65 8.75 8.88
N SER A 109 -12.28 8.21 7.83
CA SER A 109 -13.68 8.53 7.48
C SER A 109 -14.73 7.97 8.43
N ASP A 110 -14.35 7.09 9.35
CA ASP A 110 -15.21 6.52 10.39
C ASP A 110 -15.07 7.24 11.75
N ASP A 111 -14.55 8.47 11.72
CA ASP A 111 -14.26 9.31 12.89
C ASP A 111 -13.25 8.71 13.88
N SER A 112 -12.41 7.80 13.38
CA SER A 112 -11.24 7.32 14.10
C SER A 112 -10.00 8.15 13.80
N MET A 113 -9.12 8.23 14.79
CA MET A 113 -7.79 8.78 14.73
C MET A 113 -6.81 7.71 15.16
N HIS A 114 -5.69 7.59 14.47
CA HIS A 114 -4.67 6.60 14.78
C HIS A 114 -3.30 7.26 14.90
N LEU A 115 -2.61 6.98 15.99
CA LEU A 115 -1.22 7.36 16.17
C LEU A 115 -0.33 6.24 15.62
N TRP A 116 0.41 6.56 14.57
CA TRP A 116 1.40 5.70 13.96
C TRP A 116 2.78 6.00 14.51
N ASN A 117 3.53 4.95 14.84
CA ASN A 117 4.96 5.02 15.13
C ASN A 117 5.72 4.27 14.02
N PHE A 118 6.65 4.96 13.37
CA PHE A 118 7.49 4.40 12.30
C PHE A 118 8.98 4.64 12.56
N ARG A 119 9.36 4.82 13.84
CA ARG A 119 10.77 4.81 14.26
C ARG A 119 11.39 3.42 14.13
N GLN A 120 10.56 2.39 14.23
CA GLN A 120 10.95 1.00 13.98
C GLN A 120 10.84 0.68 12.48
N LYS A 121 11.52 -0.39 12.03
CA LYS A 121 11.46 -0.83 10.62
C LYS A 121 10.05 -1.09 10.12
N ILE A 122 9.14 -1.47 11.02
CA ILE A 122 7.74 -1.78 10.71
C ILE A 122 6.90 -0.67 11.37
N PRO A 123 6.18 0.14 10.58
CA PRO A 123 5.22 1.09 11.11
C PRO A 123 4.06 0.40 11.80
N GLU A 124 3.68 0.89 12.98
CA GLU A 124 2.62 0.31 13.80
C GLU A 124 1.68 1.39 14.32
N ILE A 125 0.39 1.04 14.44
CA ILE A 125 -0.58 1.85 15.17
C ILE A 125 -0.39 1.59 16.66
N VAL A 126 0.08 2.60 17.40
CA VAL A 126 0.30 2.49 18.85
C VAL A 126 -0.94 2.88 19.65
N HIS A 127 -1.76 3.79 19.13
CA HIS A 127 -3.00 4.22 19.76
C HIS A 127 -4.10 4.51 18.74
N THR A 128 -5.33 4.27 19.15
CA THR A 128 -6.54 4.58 18.38
C THR A 128 -7.51 5.34 19.28
N LEU A 129 -8.09 6.42 18.76
CA LEU A 129 -9.11 7.23 19.42
C LEU A 129 -10.29 7.37 18.46
N LYS A 130 -11.49 6.99 18.90
CA LYS A 130 -12.71 7.07 18.08
C LYS A 130 -13.69 8.08 18.64
N PHE A 131 -14.07 9.06 17.82
CA PHE A 131 -15.09 10.04 18.16
C PHE A 131 -16.47 9.40 17.95
N GLN A 132 -17.32 9.46 18.97
CA GLN A 132 -18.63 8.78 18.96
C GLN A 132 -19.82 9.71 18.73
N ARG A 133 -19.67 11.02 18.97
CA ARG A 133 -20.80 11.96 19.05
C ARG A 133 -20.80 13.06 18.02
N GLU A 134 -19.63 13.41 17.51
CA GLU A 134 -19.45 14.50 16.57
C GLU A 134 -18.46 14.06 15.50
N ARG A 135 -18.85 14.25 14.23
CA ARG A 135 -18.01 13.92 13.09
C ARG A 135 -16.81 14.86 13.01
N ILE A 136 -15.63 14.31 12.77
CA ILE A 136 -14.41 15.09 12.62
C ILE A 136 -14.43 15.76 11.24
N THR A 137 -14.13 17.06 11.19
CA THR A 137 -14.06 17.83 9.95
C THR A 137 -12.63 18.24 9.60
N HIS A 138 -11.84 18.64 10.60
CA HIS A 138 -10.45 19.02 10.40
C HIS A 138 -9.66 18.94 11.70
N CYS A 139 -8.40 18.56 11.62
CA CYS A 139 -7.49 18.53 12.75
C CYS A 139 -6.30 19.47 12.49
N HIS A 140 -5.79 20.09 13.55
CA HIS A 140 -4.59 20.92 13.50
C HIS A 140 -3.65 20.59 14.66
N LEU A 141 -2.42 20.22 14.33
CA LEU A 141 -1.33 20.01 15.28
C LEU A 141 -0.30 21.12 15.09
N PRO A 142 -0.18 22.08 16.03
CA PRO A 142 0.91 23.04 15.99
C PRO A 142 2.26 22.35 16.18
N PHE A 143 3.31 22.90 15.58
CA PHE A 143 4.67 22.38 15.70
C PHE A 143 5.10 22.29 17.18
N GLN A 144 5.62 21.13 17.59
CA GLN A 144 6.04 20.81 18.96
C GLN A 144 4.93 20.95 20.04
N SER A 145 3.66 21.00 19.64
CA SER A 145 2.55 21.00 20.58
C SER A 145 2.26 19.59 21.09
N LYS A 146 1.99 19.48 22.39
CA LYS A 146 1.41 18.27 22.99
C LYS A 146 -0.10 18.14 22.76
N TRP A 147 -0.71 19.19 22.24
CA TRP A 147 -2.15 19.33 22.07
C TRP A 147 -2.52 19.39 20.60
N LEU A 148 -3.42 18.49 20.21
CA LEU A 148 -4.03 18.40 18.90
C LEU A 148 -5.45 18.95 18.95
N TYR A 149 -5.76 19.89 18.06
CA TYR A 149 -7.09 20.48 17.96
C TYR A 149 -7.91 19.70 16.94
N VAL A 150 -9.12 19.30 17.31
CA VAL A 150 -10.03 18.51 16.49
C VAL A 150 -11.33 19.28 16.32
N GLY A 151 -11.51 19.86 15.15
CA GLY A 151 -12.74 20.52 14.73
C GLY A 151 -13.80 19.51 14.30
N THR A 152 -15.05 19.79 14.66
CA THR A 152 -16.19 18.92 14.34
C THR A 152 -17.24 19.63 13.51
N GLU A 153 -18.16 18.85 12.92
CA GLU A 153 -19.26 19.38 12.10
C GLU A 153 -20.23 20.28 12.89
N ARG A 154 -20.22 20.18 14.23
CA ARG A 154 -21.02 21.04 15.10
C ARG A 154 -20.35 22.39 15.37
N GLY A 155 -19.15 22.62 14.84
CA GLY A 155 -18.35 23.83 15.05
C GLY A 155 -17.52 23.81 16.33
N ASN A 156 -17.65 22.79 17.18
CA ASN A 156 -16.84 22.65 18.39
C ASN A 156 -15.40 22.27 18.05
N VAL A 157 -14.46 22.68 18.90
CA VAL A 157 -13.06 22.21 18.84
C VAL A 157 -12.75 21.44 20.12
N HIS A 158 -12.54 20.14 19.96
CA HIS A 158 -12.05 19.27 21.02
C HIS A 158 -10.52 19.32 21.04
N VAL A 159 -9.93 19.05 22.20
CA VAL A 159 -8.48 19.01 22.36
C VAL A 159 -8.06 17.61 22.75
N VAL A 160 -7.07 17.05 22.05
CA VAL A 160 -6.52 15.72 22.31
C VAL A 160 -5.08 15.89 22.79
N ASN A 161 -4.71 15.19 23.86
CA ASN A 161 -3.32 15.09 24.30
C ASN A 161 -2.60 14.05 23.43
N ILE A 162 -1.51 14.41 22.77
CA ILE A 162 -0.77 13.50 21.86
C ILE A 162 0.01 12.43 22.62
N GLU A 163 0.54 12.73 23.81
CA GLU A 163 1.34 11.79 24.59
C GLU A 163 0.49 10.64 25.14
N THR A 164 -0.73 10.93 25.60
CA THR A 164 -1.67 9.93 26.12
C THR A 164 -2.68 9.46 25.08
N PHE A 165 -2.76 10.14 23.92
CA PHE A 165 -3.74 9.96 22.86
C PHE A 165 -5.20 9.95 23.34
N CYS A 166 -5.50 10.79 24.34
CA CYS A 166 -6.82 10.88 24.98
C CYS A 166 -7.43 12.28 24.81
N LEU A 167 -8.76 12.34 24.75
CA LEU A 167 -9.52 13.59 24.79
C LEU A 167 -9.28 14.32 26.11
N SER A 168 -8.99 15.61 26.02
CA SER A 168 -9.03 16.54 27.13
C SER A 168 -10.49 16.79 27.54
N GLY A 169 -10.71 17.15 28.81
CA GLY A 169 -12.00 17.68 29.26
C GLY A 169 -12.29 19.10 28.74
N TYR A 170 -11.31 19.76 28.12
CA TYR A 170 -11.45 21.11 27.57
C TYR A 170 -12.02 21.07 26.14
N VAL A 171 -13.07 21.85 25.90
CA VAL A 171 -13.72 22.00 24.60
C VAL A 171 -13.97 23.48 24.33
N ILE A 172 -13.52 23.96 23.18
CA ILE A 172 -13.88 25.29 22.68
C ILE A 172 -15.24 25.15 22.01
N ASN A 173 -16.26 25.72 22.65
CA ASN A 173 -17.62 25.67 22.15
C ASN A 173 -17.85 26.84 21.20
N TRP A 174 -18.32 26.57 19.98
CA TRP A 174 -18.50 27.60 18.95
C TRP A 174 -19.40 28.75 19.43
N ASN A 175 -20.47 28.42 20.16
CA ASN A 175 -21.45 29.38 20.64
C ASN A 175 -20.89 30.32 21.71
N LYS A 176 -19.88 29.87 22.49
CA LYS A 176 -19.21 30.71 23.50
C LYS A 176 -18.10 31.58 22.94
N ALA A 177 -17.65 31.30 21.71
CA ALA A 177 -16.54 32.01 21.08
C ALA A 177 -16.98 33.25 20.28
N ILE A 178 -18.28 33.38 19.99
CA ILE A 178 -18.83 34.45 19.13
C ILE A 178 -19.29 35.68 19.95
N GLU A 179 -19.45 35.56 21.27
CA GLU A 179 -19.92 36.65 22.16
C GLU A 179 -18.81 37.67 22.54
N LEU A 180 -17.90 37.99 21.61
CA LEU A 180 -16.83 38.99 21.81
C LEU A 180 -17.33 40.43 21.62
#